data_AF-A0A0F9XYN3-F1
#
_entry.id   AF-A0A0F9XYN3-F1
#
_cell.length_a   1.000
_cell.length_b   1.000
_cell.length_c   1.000
_cell.angle_alpha   90.00
_cell.angle_beta   90.00
_cell.angle_gamma   90.00
#
_symmetry.space_group_name_H-M   'P 1'
#
loop_
_entity.id
_entity.type
_entity.pdbx_description
1 polymer ?
#
loop_
_entity_poly.entity_id
_entity_poly.type
_entity_poly.pdbx_seq_one_letter_code
_entity_poly.pdbx_strand_id
1 'polypeptide(L)'
;MSKLKIKRVLNRGHVQELRASLKNHEATLRELREAVVNAPAVAFKRALEEVGRIDMPKSERELFARRKADTQVKDVRQAARERADAIKEDLAGARELLALSKDALSNPFAVLDSQTLDDPRRATYMANLVGAGPLALKHAAEQAAATNDAALAAAVISVLERMPTADRPFYPQAVLEIFPDDHDVFQPMHEYLDAERTLQDSVSLFSEVLNGSATITGKISRGLRAEEASATEEGDA
;
A
#
# COMPACT_ATOMS: atom_id res chain seq x y z
N MET A 1 -7.32 -37.60 -5.54
CA MET A 1 -7.54 -36.33 -6.27
C MET A 1 -7.65 -35.22 -5.24
N SER A 2 -6.56 -34.51 -4.97
CA SER A 2 -6.53 -33.41 -3.98
C SER A 2 -7.42 -32.27 -4.48
N LYS A 3 -8.49 -31.96 -3.75
CA LYS A 3 -9.27 -30.74 -3.99
C LYS A 3 -8.41 -29.57 -3.52
N LEU A 4 -7.58 -29.03 -4.42
CA LEU A 4 -6.98 -27.72 -4.19
C LEU A 4 -8.14 -26.74 -3.94
N LYS A 5 -8.32 -26.35 -2.68
CA LYS A 5 -9.12 -25.17 -2.34
C LYS A 5 -8.32 -23.98 -2.82
N ILE A 6 -8.42 -23.66 -4.12
CA ILE A 6 -7.80 -22.48 -4.70
C ILE A 6 -8.51 -21.29 -4.04
N LYS A 7 -7.91 -20.73 -2.98
CA LYS A 7 -8.28 -19.42 -2.49
C LYS A 7 -8.07 -18.46 -3.67
N ARG A 8 -9.08 -17.66 -3.99
CA ARG A 8 -9.12 -16.84 -5.20
C ARG A 8 -7.97 -15.83 -5.15
N VAL A 9 -7.00 -15.96 -6.05
CA VAL A 9 -5.95 -14.95 -6.26
C VAL A 9 -6.67 -13.66 -6.72
N LEU A 10 -6.26 -12.50 -6.18
CA LEU A 10 -6.83 -11.23 -6.59
C LEU A 10 -6.53 -11.02 -8.08
N ASN A 11 -7.57 -10.71 -8.85
CA ASN A 11 -7.38 -10.15 -10.19
C ASN A 11 -7.22 -8.63 -10.05
N ARG A 12 -6.80 -7.95 -11.11
CA ARG A 12 -6.61 -6.49 -11.10
C ARG A 12 -7.86 -5.74 -10.61
N GLY A 13 -9.05 -6.13 -11.06
CA GLY A 13 -10.31 -5.50 -10.63
C GLY A 13 -10.54 -5.61 -9.12
N HIS A 14 -10.31 -6.79 -8.54
CA HIS A 14 -10.42 -7.00 -7.09
C HIS A 14 -9.38 -6.18 -6.32
N VAL A 15 -8.16 -6.00 -6.85
CA VAL A 15 -7.14 -5.14 -6.23
C VAL A 15 -7.61 -3.68 -6.22
N GLN A 16 -8.19 -3.20 -7.33
CA GLN A 16 -8.72 -1.84 -7.42
C GLN A 16 -9.88 -1.59 -6.47
N GLU A 17 -10.82 -2.52 -6.37
CA GLU A 17 -11.94 -2.47 -5.41
C GLU A 17 -11.43 -2.47 -3.97
N LEU A 18 -10.49 -3.36 -3.65
CA LEU A 18 -9.88 -3.44 -2.32
C LEU A 18 -9.16 -2.15 -1.97
N ARG A 19 -8.39 -1.58 -2.91
CA ARG A 19 -7.70 -0.31 -2.76
C ARG A 19 -8.68 0.84 -2.48
N ALA A 20 -9.80 0.90 -3.21
CA ALA A 20 -10.83 1.92 -3.00
C ALA A 20 -11.46 1.81 -1.60
N SER A 21 -11.80 0.59 -1.16
CA SER A 21 -12.29 0.31 0.20
C SER A 21 -11.25 0.73 1.25
N LEU A 22 -9.98 0.35 1.08
CA LEU A 22 -8.90 0.71 2.00
C LEU A 22 -8.71 2.22 2.11
N LYS A 23 -8.78 2.97 1.00
CA LYS A 23 -8.70 4.44 1.02
C LYS A 23 -9.85 5.07 1.81
N ASN A 24 -11.06 4.53 1.68
CA ASN A 24 -12.22 5.00 2.46
C ASN A 24 -12.06 4.71 3.96
N HIS A 25 -11.54 3.52 4.31
CA HIS A 25 -11.24 3.16 5.69
C HIS A 25 -10.14 4.05 6.26
N GLU A 26 -9.07 4.31 5.51
CA GLU A 26 -7.98 5.19 5.89
C GLU A 26 -8.48 6.61 6.17
N ALA A 27 -9.30 7.17 5.27
CA ALA A 27 -9.91 8.49 5.45
C ALA A 27 -10.76 8.55 6.73
N THR A 28 -11.61 7.54 6.95
CA THR A 28 -12.44 7.44 8.16
C THR A 28 -11.57 7.38 9.42
N LEU A 29 -10.53 6.54 9.44
CA LEU A 29 -9.63 6.40 10.58
C LEU A 29 -8.83 7.68 10.84
N ARG A 30 -8.48 8.43 9.79
CA ARG A 30 -7.82 9.73 9.91
C ARG A 30 -8.73 10.76 10.58
N GLU A 31 -10.00 10.84 10.18
CA GLU A 31 -11.01 11.69 10.82
C GLU A 31 -11.22 11.32 12.30
N LEU A 32 -11.36 10.02 12.60
CA LEU A 32 -11.51 9.53 13.97
C LEU A 32 -10.29 9.87 14.83
N ARG A 33 -9.09 9.71 14.28
CA ARG A 33 -7.84 10.08 14.96
C ARG A 33 -7.81 11.56 15.27
N GLU A 34 -8.13 12.41 14.29
CA GLU A 34 -8.16 13.86 14.49
C GLU A 34 -9.16 14.25 15.58
N ALA A 35 -10.36 13.67 15.56
CA ALA A 35 -11.36 13.88 16.60
C ALA A 35 -10.83 13.50 17.99
N VAL A 36 -10.16 12.34 18.13
CA VAL A 36 -9.61 11.88 19.41
C VAL A 36 -8.43 12.74 19.89
N VAL A 37 -7.55 13.16 18.98
CA VAL A 37 -6.38 14.01 19.31
C VAL A 37 -6.81 15.41 19.73
N ASN A 38 -7.80 15.98 19.05
CA ASN A 38 -8.29 17.34 19.32
C ASN A 38 -9.34 17.39 20.44
N ALA A 39 -9.92 16.25 20.83
CA ALA A 39 -10.96 16.16 21.87
C ALA A 39 -10.60 16.90 23.17
N PRO A 40 -9.39 16.77 23.75
CA PRO A 40 -9.06 17.45 25.00
C PRO A 40 -9.13 18.97 24.91
N ALA A 41 -8.60 19.55 23.82
CA ALA A 41 -8.59 20.99 23.62
C ALA A 41 -10.00 21.54 23.36
N VAL A 42 -10.78 20.84 22.51
CA VAL A 42 -12.16 21.23 22.16
C VAL A 42 -13.09 21.10 23.36
N ALA A 43 -13.01 19.99 24.10
CA ALA A 43 -13.83 19.74 25.28
C ALA A 43 -13.52 20.74 26.41
N PHE A 44 -12.24 21.04 26.65
CA PHE A 44 -11.85 22.02 27.66
C PHE A 44 -12.35 23.42 27.34
N LYS A 45 -12.23 23.86 26.09
CA LYS A 45 -12.75 25.18 25.65
C LYS A 45 -14.26 25.27 25.85
N ARG A 46 -15.02 24.27 25.40
CA ARG A 46 -16.49 24.22 25.57
C ARG A 46 -16.89 24.21 27.04
N ALA A 47 -16.21 23.40 27.86
CA ALA A 47 -16.48 23.32 29.29
C ALA A 47 -16.19 24.64 30.01
N LEU A 48 -15.12 25.35 29.63
CA LEU A 48 -14.83 26.69 30.16
C LEU A 48 -15.89 27.72 29.79
N GLU A 49 -16.37 27.72 28.55
CA GLU A 49 -17.44 28.62 28.09
C GLU A 49 -18.76 28.40 28.85
N GLU A 50 -19.09 27.13 29.13
CA GLU A 50 -20.30 26.77 29.89
C GLU A 50 -20.18 27.12 31.37
N VAL A 51 -19.03 26.83 31.99
CA VAL A 51 -18.77 27.10 33.41
C VAL A 51 -18.57 28.60 33.66
N GLY A 52 -18.12 29.36 32.66
CA GLY A 52 -18.01 30.83 32.72
C GLY A 52 -19.34 31.55 32.91
N ARG A 53 -20.48 30.87 32.73
CA ARG A 53 -21.83 31.40 32.99
C ARG A 53 -22.28 31.26 34.44
N ILE A 54 -21.50 30.56 35.27
CA ILE A 54 -21.79 30.30 36.67
C ILE A 54 -20.89 31.20 37.53
N ASP A 55 -21.47 31.83 38.55
CA ASP A 55 -20.70 32.65 39.49
C ASP A 55 -19.94 31.75 40.47
N MET A 56 -18.64 31.61 40.23
CA MET A 56 -17.70 30.83 41.05
C MET A 56 -16.25 31.33 40.88
N PRO A 57 -15.38 31.13 41.89
CA PRO A 57 -13.98 31.56 41.83
C PRO A 57 -13.24 30.86 40.67
N LYS A 58 -12.24 31.55 40.10
CA LYS A 58 -11.54 31.12 38.87
C LYS A 58 -10.93 29.72 39.00
N SER A 59 -10.35 29.40 40.16
CA SER A 59 -9.76 28.09 40.45
C SER A 59 -10.78 26.95 40.43
N GLU A 60 -11.98 27.18 40.96
CA GLU A 60 -13.07 26.20 40.94
C GLU A 60 -13.64 26.05 39.54
N ARG A 61 -13.76 27.15 38.78
CA ARG A 61 -14.19 27.13 37.37
C ARG A 61 -13.31 26.22 36.52
N GLU A 62 -12.00 26.37 36.64
CA GLU A 62 -11.04 25.55 35.88
C GLU A 62 -11.12 24.08 36.27
N LEU A 63 -11.30 23.75 37.56
CA LEU A 63 -11.44 22.37 38.02
C LEU A 63 -12.74 21.71 37.52
N PHE A 64 -13.87 22.43 37.59
CA PHE A 64 -15.15 21.95 37.05
C PHE A 64 -15.10 21.77 35.54
N ALA A 65 -14.50 22.72 34.81
CA ALA A 65 -14.32 22.62 33.37
C ALA A 65 -13.44 21.42 32.99
N ARG A 66 -12.35 21.15 33.72
CA ARG A 66 -11.51 19.96 33.52
C ARG A 66 -12.31 18.66 33.69
N ARG A 67 -13.03 18.50 34.81
CA ARG A 67 -13.83 17.29 35.07
C ARG A 67 -14.89 17.05 33.99
N LYS A 68 -15.56 18.12 33.54
CA LYS A 68 -16.56 18.04 32.46
C LYS A 68 -15.91 17.68 31.13
N ALA A 69 -14.77 18.30 30.82
CA ALA A 69 -14.00 17.99 29.61
C ALA A 69 -13.51 16.53 29.60
N ASP A 70 -13.06 15.99 30.74
CA ASP A 70 -12.62 14.60 30.84
C ASP A 70 -13.74 13.61 30.50
N THR A 71 -14.98 13.87 30.93
CA THR A 71 -16.14 13.04 30.55
C THR A 71 -16.41 13.13 29.05
N GLN A 72 -16.45 14.35 28.48
CA GLN A 72 -16.65 14.54 27.04
C GLN A 72 -15.55 13.86 26.20
N VAL A 73 -14.29 13.91 26.65
CA VAL A 73 -13.18 13.22 25.98
C VAL A 73 -13.36 11.70 26.03
N LYS A 74 -13.84 11.14 27.15
CA LYS A 74 -14.15 9.71 27.25
C LYS A 74 -15.25 9.30 26.26
N ASP A 75 -16.32 10.09 26.17
CA ASP A 75 -17.43 9.82 25.24
C ASP A 75 -16.97 9.85 23.79
N VAL A 76 -16.16 10.86 23.42
CA VAL A 76 -15.57 10.96 22.06
C VAL A 76 -14.66 9.78 21.76
N ARG A 77 -13.80 9.37 22.71
CA ARG A 77 -12.91 8.21 22.55
C ARG A 77 -13.69 6.91 22.42
N GLN A 78 -14.76 6.74 23.20
CA GLN A 78 -15.61 5.56 23.12
C GLN A 78 -16.31 5.48 21.76
N ALA A 79 -16.95 6.56 21.32
CA ALA A 79 -17.61 6.61 20.01
C ALA A 79 -16.62 6.38 18.85
N ALA A 80 -15.42 6.94 18.95
CA ALA A 80 -14.37 6.73 17.95
C ALA A 80 -13.90 5.27 17.92
N ARG A 81 -13.77 4.63 19.08
CA ARG A 81 -13.40 3.22 19.20
C ARG A 81 -14.47 2.30 18.60
N GLU A 82 -15.73 2.53 18.91
CA GLU A 82 -16.85 1.74 18.35
C GLU A 82 -16.88 1.82 16.81
N ARG A 83 -16.66 3.01 16.24
CA ARG A 83 -16.55 3.17 14.78
C ARG A 83 -15.30 2.51 14.19
N ALA A 84 -14.17 2.59 14.89
CA ALA A 84 -12.94 1.95 14.44
C ALA A 84 -13.04 0.42 14.50
N ASP A 85 -13.67 -0.13 15.53
CA ASP A 85 -13.88 -1.57 15.69
C ASP A 85 -14.75 -2.15 14.56
N ALA A 86 -15.68 -1.36 13.99
CA ALA A 86 -16.44 -1.76 12.80
C ALA A 86 -15.56 -1.96 11.55
N ILE A 87 -14.42 -1.29 11.47
CA ILE A 87 -13.47 -1.37 10.34
C ILE A 87 -12.45 -2.51 10.54
N LYS A 88 -12.32 -3.03 11.76
CA LYS A 88 -11.28 -4.00 12.14
C LYS A 88 -11.33 -5.28 11.31
N GLU A 89 -12.52 -5.85 11.13
CA GLU A 89 -12.69 -7.10 10.38
C GLU A 89 -12.38 -6.91 8.89
N ASP A 90 -12.73 -5.75 8.32
CA ASP A 90 -12.41 -5.40 6.94
C ASP A 90 -10.89 -5.29 6.73
N LEU A 91 -10.17 -4.67 7.66
CA LEU A 91 -8.70 -4.60 7.61
C LEU A 91 -8.04 -5.99 7.75
N ALA A 92 -8.60 -6.86 8.60
CA ALA A 92 -8.11 -8.23 8.74
C ALA A 92 -8.34 -9.03 7.44
N GLY A 93 -9.53 -8.95 6.86
CA GLY A 93 -9.86 -9.58 5.58
C GLY A 93 -8.98 -9.07 4.44
N ALA A 94 -8.78 -7.75 4.35
CA ALA A 94 -7.88 -7.13 3.37
C ALA A 94 -6.45 -7.66 3.50
N ARG A 95 -5.94 -7.80 4.74
CA ARG A 95 -4.61 -8.35 5.00
C ARG A 95 -4.46 -9.78 4.50
N GLU A 96 -5.46 -10.62 4.75
CA GLU A 96 -5.44 -12.00 4.28
C GLU A 96 -5.45 -12.08 2.76
N LEU A 97 -6.29 -11.28 2.09
CA LEU A 97 -6.40 -11.24 0.63
C LEU A 97 -5.11 -10.76 -0.03
N LEU A 98 -4.49 -9.71 0.50
CA LEU A 98 -3.21 -9.20 0.00
C LEU A 98 -2.08 -10.22 0.23
N ALA A 99 -2.04 -10.86 1.41
CA ALA A 99 -1.05 -11.88 1.70
C ALA A 99 -1.15 -13.10 0.75
N LEU A 100 -2.37 -13.50 0.37
CA LEU A 100 -2.60 -14.58 -0.59
C LEU A 100 -2.12 -14.26 -2.01
N SER A 101 -2.08 -12.97 -2.36
CA SER A 101 -1.77 -12.52 -3.73
C SER A 101 -0.35 -11.97 -3.86
N LYS A 102 0.43 -11.98 -2.76
CA LYS A 102 1.76 -11.37 -2.67
C LYS A 102 2.71 -11.86 -3.75
N ASP A 103 2.96 -13.16 -3.81
CA ASP A 103 3.97 -13.71 -4.73
C ASP A 103 3.63 -13.45 -6.21
N ALA A 104 2.34 -13.32 -6.53
CA ALA A 104 1.87 -13.10 -7.89
C ALA A 104 1.86 -11.62 -8.30
N LEU A 105 1.62 -10.70 -7.36
CA LEU A 105 1.40 -9.29 -7.67
C LEU A 105 2.50 -8.37 -7.14
N SER A 106 3.31 -8.78 -6.16
CA SER A 106 4.41 -7.96 -5.63
C SER A 106 5.73 -8.17 -6.36
N ASN A 107 5.81 -9.16 -7.25
CA ASN A 107 7.03 -9.53 -7.96
C ASN A 107 6.94 -9.11 -9.44
N PRO A 108 7.84 -8.22 -9.93
CA PRO A 108 7.80 -7.75 -11.30
C PRO A 108 7.97 -8.88 -12.33
N PHE A 109 8.75 -9.93 -12.01
CA PHE A 109 8.85 -11.10 -12.89
C PHE A 109 7.53 -11.84 -13.03
N ALA A 110 6.83 -12.09 -11.91
CA ALA A 110 5.55 -12.81 -11.91
C ALA A 110 4.47 -12.00 -12.62
N VAL A 111 4.47 -10.68 -12.43
CA VAL A 111 3.53 -9.77 -13.08
C VAL A 111 3.79 -9.74 -14.58
N LEU A 112 5.03 -9.51 -15.02
CA LEU A 112 5.43 -9.53 -16.43
C LEU A 112 5.08 -10.87 -17.09
N ASP A 113 5.38 -11.98 -16.43
CA ASP A 113 5.04 -13.33 -16.91
C ASP A 113 3.52 -13.49 -17.08
N SER A 114 2.73 -13.12 -16.06
CA SER A 114 1.27 -13.25 -16.08
C SER A 114 0.59 -12.37 -17.13
N GLN A 115 1.07 -11.15 -17.33
CA GLN A 115 0.49 -10.17 -18.25
C GLN A 115 0.87 -10.43 -19.71
N THR A 116 1.89 -11.25 -19.97
CA THR A 116 2.36 -11.59 -21.33
C THR A 116 2.03 -13.02 -21.72
N LEU A 117 1.34 -13.77 -20.86
CA LEU A 117 1.05 -15.19 -21.06
C LEU A 117 0.06 -15.43 -22.22
N ASP A 118 -0.84 -14.49 -22.45
CA ASP A 118 -1.84 -14.52 -23.53
C ASP A 118 -1.33 -13.89 -24.83
N ASP A 119 -0.16 -13.21 -24.84
CA ASP A 119 0.43 -12.66 -26.05
C ASP A 119 1.13 -13.75 -26.89
N PRO A 120 0.61 -14.09 -28.09
CA PRO A 120 1.20 -15.12 -28.92
C PRO A 120 2.62 -14.77 -29.40
N ARG A 121 2.99 -13.48 -29.47
CA ARG A 121 4.33 -13.04 -29.88
C ARG A 121 5.40 -13.53 -28.91
N ARG A 122 5.08 -13.65 -27.62
CA ARG A 122 6.00 -14.16 -26.60
C ARG A 122 6.52 -15.55 -26.97
N ALA A 123 5.62 -16.45 -27.39
CA ALA A 123 6.01 -17.80 -27.81
C ALA A 123 6.92 -17.79 -29.04
N THR A 124 6.65 -16.90 -30.00
CA THR A 124 7.49 -16.71 -31.19
C THR A 124 8.87 -16.16 -30.84
N TYR A 125 8.95 -15.12 -30.01
CA TYR A 125 10.23 -14.57 -29.55
C TYR A 125 11.05 -15.60 -28.79
N MET A 126 10.42 -16.36 -27.88
CA MET A 126 11.08 -17.46 -27.18
C MET A 126 11.67 -18.47 -28.15
N ALA A 127 10.89 -18.94 -29.14
CA ALA A 127 11.38 -19.90 -30.13
C ALA A 127 12.58 -19.38 -30.93
N ASN A 128 12.58 -18.09 -31.29
CA ASN A 128 13.67 -17.45 -32.04
C ASN A 128 14.93 -17.24 -31.20
N LEU A 129 14.79 -17.07 -29.88
CA LEU A 129 15.90 -16.81 -28.97
C LEU A 129 16.49 -18.09 -28.35
N VAL A 130 15.80 -19.23 -28.47
CA VAL A 130 16.34 -20.52 -28.04
C VAL A 130 17.59 -20.87 -28.86
N GLY A 131 18.71 -21.06 -28.17
CA GLY A 131 20.01 -21.32 -28.80
C GLY A 131 20.71 -20.06 -29.35
N ALA A 132 20.16 -18.87 -29.14
CA ALA A 132 20.83 -17.63 -29.48
C ALA A 132 22.08 -17.42 -28.60
N GLY A 133 23.12 -16.82 -29.18
CA GLY A 133 24.35 -16.51 -28.45
C GLY A 133 24.19 -15.35 -27.44
N PRO A 134 25.18 -15.16 -26.54
CA PRO A 134 25.17 -14.11 -25.52
C PRO A 134 24.83 -12.70 -26.04
N LEU A 135 25.45 -12.31 -27.15
CA LEU A 135 25.28 -10.97 -27.74
C LEU A 135 23.86 -10.77 -28.28
N ALA A 136 23.28 -11.81 -28.90
CA ALA A 136 21.92 -11.74 -29.43
C ALA A 136 20.89 -11.62 -28.30
N LEU A 137 21.06 -12.35 -27.19
CA LEU A 137 20.20 -12.23 -26.01
C LEU A 137 20.29 -10.85 -25.37
N LYS A 138 21.50 -10.27 -25.30
CA LYS A 138 21.69 -8.92 -24.78
C LYS A 138 20.99 -7.87 -25.66
N HIS A 139 21.20 -7.94 -26.97
CA HIS A 139 20.52 -7.04 -27.91
C HIS A 139 19.01 -7.20 -27.89
N ALA A 140 18.48 -8.41 -27.73
CA ALA A 140 17.04 -8.62 -27.57
C ALA A 140 16.49 -7.96 -26.30
N ALA A 141 17.24 -8.00 -25.19
CA ALA A 141 16.86 -7.31 -23.96
C ALA A 141 16.88 -5.79 -24.12
N GLU A 142 17.95 -5.24 -24.70
CA GLU A 142 18.08 -3.81 -25.01
C GLU A 142 16.98 -3.34 -25.97
N GLN A 143 16.65 -4.15 -26.97
CA GLN A 143 15.56 -3.87 -27.91
C GLN A 143 14.20 -3.87 -27.20
N ALA A 144 13.93 -4.85 -26.32
CA ALA A 144 12.69 -4.91 -25.56
C ALA A 144 12.46 -3.63 -24.75
N ALA A 145 13.50 -3.14 -24.08
CA ALA A 145 13.46 -1.88 -23.35
C ALA A 145 13.28 -0.68 -24.29
N ALA A 146 14.05 -0.61 -25.38
CA ALA A 146 13.98 0.52 -26.32
C ALA A 146 12.63 0.64 -27.05
N THR A 147 11.92 -0.48 -27.24
CA THR A 147 10.63 -0.52 -27.94
C THR A 147 9.44 -0.73 -27.01
N ASN A 148 9.64 -0.77 -25.69
CA ASN A 148 8.61 -1.08 -24.71
C ASN A 148 7.86 -2.39 -25.02
N ASP A 149 8.57 -3.43 -25.48
CA ASP A 149 7.97 -4.73 -25.81
C ASP A 149 8.06 -5.70 -24.63
N ALA A 150 7.00 -5.72 -23.82
CA ALA A 150 6.89 -6.60 -22.67
C ALA A 150 6.95 -8.10 -23.04
N ALA A 151 6.38 -8.50 -24.19
CA ALA A 151 6.38 -9.88 -24.63
C ALA A 151 7.79 -10.35 -25.01
N LEU A 152 8.60 -9.46 -25.62
CA LEU A 152 10.01 -9.71 -25.89
C LEU A 152 10.81 -9.79 -24.58
N ALA A 153 10.64 -8.86 -23.65
CA ALA A 153 11.32 -8.87 -22.35
C ALA A 153 11.04 -10.18 -21.58
N ALA A 154 9.76 -10.57 -21.48
CA ALA A 154 9.34 -11.83 -20.85
C ALA A 154 9.95 -13.06 -21.54
N ALA A 155 10.03 -13.04 -22.87
CA ALA A 155 10.66 -14.11 -23.64
C ALA A 155 12.16 -14.24 -23.34
N VAL A 156 12.91 -13.13 -23.29
CA VAL A 156 14.34 -13.13 -22.92
C VAL A 156 14.53 -13.71 -21.52
N ILE A 157 13.77 -13.22 -20.54
CA ILE A 157 13.80 -13.70 -19.15
C ILE A 157 13.54 -15.21 -19.10
N SER A 158 12.49 -15.70 -19.76
CA SER A 158 12.14 -17.13 -19.78
C SER A 158 13.24 -17.99 -20.41
N VAL A 159 13.96 -17.50 -21.42
CA VAL A 159 15.10 -18.22 -22.02
C VAL A 159 16.26 -18.28 -21.02
N LEU A 160 16.61 -17.16 -20.39
CA LEU A 160 17.69 -17.09 -19.41
C LEU A 160 17.44 -18.00 -18.20
N GLU A 161 16.20 -18.06 -17.70
CA GLU A 161 15.83 -18.91 -16.56
C GLU A 161 15.99 -20.40 -16.86
N ARG A 162 15.79 -20.82 -18.11
CA ARG A 162 15.98 -22.20 -18.56
C ARG A 162 17.44 -22.57 -18.75
N MET A 163 18.34 -21.60 -18.88
CA MET A 163 19.78 -21.85 -18.98
C MET A 163 20.38 -22.21 -17.61
N PRO A 164 21.34 -23.14 -17.53
CA PRO A 164 22.13 -23.35 -16.33
C PRO A 164 22.80 -22.06 -15.88
N THR A 165 22.86 -21.80 -14.57
CA THR A 165 23.35 -20.52 -14.03
C THR A 165 24.77 -20.17 -14.50
N ALA A 166 25.63 -21.17 -14.71
CA ALA A 166 27.01 -20.99 -15.18
C ALA A 166 27.11 -20.57 -16.66
N ASP A 167 26.09 -20.87 -17.47
CA ASP A 167 26.10 -20.63 -18.91
C ASP A 167 25.32 -19.36 -19.29
N ARG A 168 24.69 -18.70 -18.30
CA ARG A 168 23.91 -17.49 -18.53
C ARG A 168 24.83 -16.33 -18.91
N PRO A 169 24.55 -15.61 -20.01
CA PRO A 169 25.34 -14.45 -20.39
C PRO A 169 25.13 -13.26 -19.44
N PHE A 170 23.97 -13.18 -18.80
CA PHE A 170 23.60 -12.23 -17.75
C PHE A 170 22.38 -12.76 -17.00
N TYR A 171 22.04 -12.12 -15.88
CA TYR A 171 20.92 -12.55 -15.04
C TYR A 171 19.59 -11.92 -15.50
N PRO A 172 18.45 -12.62 -15.35
CA PRO A 172 17.13 -12.08 -15.68
C PRO A 172 16.83 -10.70 -15.07
N GLN A 173 17.36 -10.41 -13.88
CA GLN A 173 17.24 -9.11 -13.21
C GLN A 173 17.73 -7.95 -14.07
N ALA A 174 18.81 -8.15 -14.84
CA ALA A 174 19.35 -7.10 -15.70
C ALA A 174 18.39 -6.72 -16.84
N VAL A 175 17.44 -7.60 -17.22
CA VAL A 175 16.38 -7.25 -18.18
C VAL A 175 15.39 -6.29 -17.54
N LEU A 176 14.97 -6.54 -16.30
CA LEU A 176 14.05 -5.65 -15.59
C LEU A 176 14.69 -4.31 -15.25
N GLU A 177 15.98 -4.29 -14.88
CA GLU A 177 16.71 -3.05 -14.56
C GLU A 177 16.80 -2.06 -15.74
N ILE A 178 16.78 -2.54 -16.98
CA ILE A 178 16.80 -1.69 -18.17
C ILE A 178 15.41 -1.45 -18.75
N PHE A 179 14.41 -2.25 -18.37
CA PHE A 179 13.06 -2.13 -18.87
C PHE A 179 12.29 -1.05 -18.08
N PRO A 180 11.44 -0.23 -18.71
CA PRO A 180 10.80 0.89 -18.02
C PRO A 180 9.91 0.43 -16.85
N ASP A 181 10.19 0.94 -15.65
CA ASP A 181 9.43 0.65 -14.42
C ASP A 181 7.98 1.19 -14.47
N ASP A 182 7.76 2.22 -15.28
CA ASP A 182 6.46 2.88 -15.51
C ASP A 182 5.62 2.22 -16.60
N HIS A 183 6.12 1.13 -17.20
CA HIS A 183 5.38 0.41 -18.24
C HIS A 183 4.07 -0.18 -17.71
N ASP A 184 2.99 -0.07 -18.50
CA ASP A 184 1.63 -0.52 -18.14
C ASP A 184 1.53 -1.98 -17.68
N VAL A 185 2.46 -2.82 -18.11
CA VAL A 185 2.56 -4.24 -17.70
C VAL A 185 2.74 -4.39 -16.19
N PHE A 186 3.38 -3.43 -15.52
CA PHE A 186 3.60 -3.43 -14.07
C PHE A 186 2.51 -2.72 -13.29
N GLN A 187 1.50 -2.16 -13.96
CA GLN A 187 0.40 -1.47 -13.31
C GLN A 187 -0.32 -2.32 -12.24
N PRO A 188 -0.57 -3.64 -12.42
CA PRO A 188 -1.14 -4.47 -11.37
C PRO A 188 -0.25 -4.57 -10.11
N MET A 189 1.07 -4.54 -10.29
CA MET A 189 2.04 -4.54 -9.19
C MET A 189 1.97 -3.25 -8.40
N HIS A 190 2.02 -2.11 -9.09
CA HIS A 190 1.92 -0.79 -8.47
C HIS A 190 0.60 -0.61 -7.72
N GLU A 191 -0.51 -1.09 -8.31
CA GLU A 191 -1.83 -1.10 -7.66
C GLU A 191 -1.85 -1.97 -6.39
N TYR A 192 -1.19 -3.14 -6.42
CA TYR A 192 -1.06 -4.02 -5.27
C TYR A 192 -0.21 -3.41 -4.15
N LEU A 193 0.96 -2.85 -4.50
CA LEU A 193 1.88 -2.23 -3.54
C LEU A 193 1.23 -1.00 -2.88
N ASP A 194 0.46 -0.20 -3.62
CA ASP A 194 -0.31 0.90 -3.04
C ASP A 194 -1.40 0.41 -2.08
N ALA A 195 -2.06 -0.71 -2.39
CA ALA A 195 -3.04 -1.33 -1.49
C ALA A 195 -2.37 -1.85 -0.20
N GLU A 196 -1.21 -2.50 -0.27
CA GLU A 196 -0.45 -2.92 0.92
C GLU A 196 -0.04 -1.71 1.78
N ARG A 197 0.45 -0.64 1.14
CA ARG A 197 0.81 0.61 1.83
C ARG A 197 -0.39 1.23 2.54
N THR A 198 -1.52 1.35 1.85
CA THR A 198 -2.77 1.90 2.41
C THR A 198 -3.28 1.05 3.58
N LEU A 199 -3.17 -0.27 3.50
CA LEU A 199 -3.52 -1.17 4.59
C LEU A 199 -2.62 -0.94 5.81
N GLN A 200 -1.31 -0.86 5.62
CA GLN A 200 -0.36 -0.61 6.72
C GLN A 200 -0.67 0.73 7.43
N ASP A 201 -1.06 1.74 6.67
CA ASP A 201 -1.44 3.05 7.18
C ASP A 201 -2.74 3.00 7.96
N SER A 202 -3.74 2.32 7.42
CA SER A 202 -5.02 2.09 8.09
C SER A 202 -4.83 1.34 9.42
N VAL A 203 -4.01 0.29 9.46
CA VAL A 203 -3.70 -0.45 10.71
C VAL A 203 -2.98 0.45 11.73
N SER A 204 -2.08 1.31 11.27
CA SER A 204 -1.38 2.26 12.12
C SER A 204 -2.34 3.31 12.70
N LEU A 205 -3.21 3.89 11.86
CA LEU A 205 -4.24 4.85 12.27
C LEU A 205 -5.25 4.22 13.23
N PHE A 206 -5.70 2.99 12.97
CA PHE A 206 -6.55 2.22 13.87
C PHE A 206 -5.93 2.11 15.26
N SER A 207 -4.64 1.75 15.33
CA SER A 207 -3.91 1.66 16.60
C SER A 207 -3.82 3.03 17.31
N GLU A 208 -3.64 4.12 16.56
CA GLU A 208 -3.62 5.48 17.11
C GLU A 208 -4.97 5.93 17.66
N VAL A 209 -6.09 5.58 17.00
CA VAL A 209 -7.45 5.82 17.48
C VAL A 209 -7.68 5.09 18.80
N LEU A 210 -7.31 3.81 18.89
CA LEU A 210 -7.46 3.02 20.12
C LEU A 210 -6.63 3.55 21.28
N ASN A 211 -5.38 3.95 21.01
CA ASN A 211 -4.47 4.46 22.03
C ASN A 211 -4.72 5.94 22.38
N GLY A 212 -5.49 6.66 21.55
CA GLY A 212 -5.73 8.09 21.66
C GLY A 212 -4.47 8.95 21.56
N SER A 213 -3.41 8.43 20.96
CA SER A 213 -2.13 9.10 20.76
C SER A 213 -1.40 8.51 19.56
N ALA A 214 -0.56 9.32 18.92
CA ALA A 214 0.20 8.90 17.76
C ALA A 214 1.31 7.91 18.14
N THR A 215 1.37 6.76 17.48
CA THR A 215 2.41 5.75 17.67
C THR A 215 3.74 6.23 17.08
N ILE A 216 4.87 5.84 17.69
CA ILE A 216 6.21 6.22 17.21
C ILE A 216 6.42 5.72 15.79
N THR A 217 6.08 4.46 15.51
CA THR A 217 6.16 3.86 14.18
C THR A 217 5.31 4.62 13.16
N GLY A 218 4.06 4.97 13.50
CA GLY A 218 3.19 5.74 12.60
C GLY A 218 3.70 7.15 12.33
N LYS A 219 4.40 7.80 13.27
CA LYS A 219 5.06 9.09 13.04
C LYS A 219 6.24 8.95 12.07
N ILE A 220 7.09 7.95 12.28
CA ILE A 220 8.28 7.72 11.45
C ILE A 220 7.88 7.36 10.01
N SER A 221 6.95 6.42 9.83
CA SER A 221 6.53 5.99 8.48
C SER A 221 5.83 7.10 7.70
N ARG A 222 5.07 7.99 8.35
CA ARG A 222 4.51 9.19 7.68
C ARG A 222 5.56 10.27 7.42
N GLY A 223 6.52 10.46 8.32
CA GLY A 223 7.61 11.42 8.17
C GLY A 223 8.50 11.10 6.96
N LEU A 224 8.95 9.86 6.85
CA LEU A 224 9.74 9.37 5.70
C LEU A 224 9.04 9.60 4.36
N ARG A 225 7.70 9.49 4.33
CA ARG A 225 6.94 9.69 3.09
C ARG A 225 6.67 11.14 2.76
N ALA A 226 6.59 12.01 3.76
CA ALA A 226 6.55 13.45 3.51
C ALA A 226 7.86 13.89 2.85
N GLU A 227 8.99 13.32 3.27
CA GLU A 227 10.30 13.52 2.64
C GLU A 227 10.36 12.92 1.22
N GLU A 228 9.88 11.69 1.00
CA GLU A 228 9.79 11.10 -0.34
C GLU A 228 8.94 11.95 -1.29
N ALA A 229 7.76 12.41 -0.85
CA ALA A 229 6.89 13.24 -1.68
C ALA A 229 7.51 14.61 -2.02
N SER A 230 8.23 15.23 -1.08
CA SER A 230 8.97 16.46 -1.35
C SER A 230 10.17 16.24 -2.29
N ALA A 231 10.81 15.07 -2.24
CA ALA A 231 11.92 14.74 -3.13
C ALA A 231 11.45 14.51 -4.57
N THR A 232 10.24 13.99 -4.78
CA THR A 232 9.64 13.86 -6.11
C THR A 232 9.23 15.21 -6.71
N GLU A 233 8.79 16.16 -5.89
CA GLU A 233 8.42 17.52 -6.34
C GLU A 233 9.65 18.38 -6.71
N GLU A 234 10.82 18.15 -6.08
CA GLU A 234 12.08 18.83 -6.43
C GLU A 234 12.80 18.22 -7.65
N GLY A 235 12.45 17.00 -8.06
CA GLY A 235 13.05 16.31 -9.22
C GLY A 235 12.40 16.64 -10.58
N ASP A 236 11.25 17.32 -10.57
CA ASP A 236 10.46 17.68 -11.76
C ASP A 236 10.56 19.18 -12.12
N ALA A 237 11.50 19.92 -11.51
CA ALA A 237 11.79 21.35 -11.76
C ALA A 237 13.13 21.58 -12.45
#